data_AF-A0A0D0CNP5-F1
#
_entry.id   AF-A0A0D0CNP5-F1
#
_cell.length_a   1.000
_cell.length_b   1.000
_cell.length_c   1.000
_cell.angle_alpha   90.00
_cell.angle_beta   90.00
_cell.angle_gamma   90.00
#
_symmetry.space_group_name_H-M   'P 1'
#
loop_
_entity.id
_entity.type
_entity.pdbx_description
1 polymer ?
#
loop_
_entity_poly.entity_id
_entity_poly.type
_entity_poly.pdbx_seq_one_letter_code
_entity_poly.pdbx_strand_id
1 'polypeptide(L)' 'MEQNVHKALDSVPLESIRRFANQSSHFIDAYHKGLNGKQAAWANKKYHGHCVLPDSILKELQVDENQIA' A
#
# COMPACT_ATOMS: atom_id res chain seq x y z
N MET A 1 27.42 -15.87 -12.33
CA MET A 1 26.43 -14.87 -11.91
C MET A 1 25.08 -15.51 -11.64
N GLU A 2 24.58 -16.38 -12.54
CA GLU A 2 23.30 -17.09 -12.42
C GLU A 2 23.13 -17.84 -11.09
N GLN A 3 24.12 -18.63 -10.66
CA GLN A 3 24.05 -19.34 -9.38
C GLN A 3 23.89 -18.42 -8.15
N ASN A 4 24.42 -17.19 -8.22
CA ASN A 4 24.29 -16.24 -7.13
C ASN A 4 22.88 -15.62 -7.10
N VAL A 5 22.26 -15.43 -8.27
CA VAL A 5 20.88 -14.94 -8.38
C VAL A 5 19.90 -15.97 -7.79
N HIS A 6 20.05 -17.25 -8.16
CA HIS A 6 19.20 -18.32 -7.59
C HIS A 6 19.32 -18.41 -6.08
N LYS A 7 20.56 -18.46 -5.55
CA LYS A 7 20.79 -18.49 -4.10
C LYS A 7 20.20 -17.28 -3.38
N ALA A 8 20.27 -16.09 -3.98
CA ALA A 8 19.67 -14.89 -3.40
C ALA A 8 18.15 -14.98 -3.35
N LEU A 9 17.49 -15.44 -4.42
CA LEU A 9 16.04 -15.61 -4.46
C LEU A 9 15.56 -16.69 -3.47
N ASP A 10 16.24 -17.83 -3.40
CA ASP A 10 15.92 -18.92 -2.47
C ASP A 10 16.15 -18.52 -0.99
N SER A 11 17.02 -17.54 -0.73
CA SER A 11 17.28 -17.06 0.63
C SER A 11 16.14 -16.23 1.22
N VAL A 12 15.19 -15.75 0.38
CA VAL A 12 14.07 -14.93 0.84
C VAL A 12 12.95 -15.84 1.35
N PRO A 13 12.53 -15.72 2.62
CA PRO A 13 11.42 -16.50 3.13
C PRO A 13 10.12 -16.21 2.37
N LEU A 14 9.31 -17.24 2.14
CA LEU A 14 8.01 -17.11 1.49
C LEU A 14 7.07 -16.14 2.23
N GLU A 15 7.18 -16.08 3.57
CA GLU A 15 6.45 -15.14 4.41
C GLU A 15 6.77 -13.68 4.05
N SER A 16 8.06 -13.35 3.83
CA SER A 16 8.50 -12.02 3.44
C SER A 16 7.90 -11.60 2.09
N ILE A 17 7.89 -12.52 1.11
CA ILE A 17 7.29 -12.29 -0.21
C ILE A 17 5.80 -12.01 -0.06
N ARG A 18 5.07 -12.84 0.70
CA ARG A 18 3.63 -12.67 0.93
C ARG A 18 3.32 -11.36 1.64
N ARG A 19 4.09 -11.02 2.68
CA ARG A 19 3.93 -9.78 3.44
C ARG A 19 4.16 -8.55 2.56
N PHE A 20 5.20 -8.58 1.73
CA PHE A 20 5.48 -7.50 0.79
C PHE A 20 4.38 -7.35 -0.26
N ALA A 21 3.97 -8.45 -0.91
CA ALA A 21 2.91 -8.43 -1.91
C ALA A 21 1.58 -7.92 -1.34
N ASN A 22 1.20 -8.36 -0.13
CA ASN A 22 0.00 -7.86 0.55
C ASN A 22 0.11 -6.36 0.84
N GLN A 23 1.25 -5.89 1.37
CA GLN A 23 1.45 -4.46 1.62
C GLN A 23 1.37 -3.63 0.33
N SER A 24 1.99 -4.11 -0.76
CA SER A 24 1.93 -3.45 -2.06
C SER A 24 0.52 -3.40 -2.61
N SER A 25 -0.29 -4.46 -2.42
CA SER A 25 -1.68 -4.49 -2.89
C SER A 25 -2.52 -3.36 -2.30
N HIS A 26 -2.32 -2.99 -1.05
CA HIS A 26 -3.06 -1.89 -0.43
C HIS A 26 -2.67 -0.52 -1.01
N PHE A 27 -1.40 -0.32 -1.34
CA PHE A 27 -0.96 0.89 -2.04
C PHE A 27 -1.52 0.94 -3.47
N ILE A 28 -1.58 -0.20 -4.17
CA ILE A 28 -2.19 -0.28 -5.50
C ILE A 28 -3.68 0.08 -5.44
N ASP A 29 -4.44 -0.44 -4.47
CA ASP A 29 -5.85 -0.08 -4.27
C ASP A 29 -6.01 1.44 -4.02
N ALA A 30 -5.15 2.03 -3.20
CA ALA A 30 -5.14 3.46 -2.95
C ALA A 30 -4.90 4.28 -4.23
N TYR A 31 -3.91 3.88 -5.04
CA TYR A 31 -3.62 4.54 -6.31
C TYR A 31 -4.73 4.36 -7.34
N HIS A 32 -5.35 3.17 -7.42
CA HIS A 32 -6.52 2.93 -8.26
C HIS A 32 -7.69 3.85 -7.91
N LYS A 33 -7.82 4.20 -6.63
CA LYS A 33 -8.81 5.16 -6.14
C LYS A 33 -8.37 6.62 -6.32
N GLY A 34 -7.22 6.91 -6.92
CA GLY A 34 -6.77 8.27 -7.20
C GLY A 34 -6.12 8.98 -6.01
N LEU A 35 -5.71 8.25 -4.98
CA LEU A 35 -5.00 8.83 -3.83
C LEU A 35 -3.53 9.13 -4.17
N ASN A 36 -3.03 10.27 -3.68
CA ASN A 36 -1.61 10.60 -3.78
C ASN A 36 -0.76 9.80 -2.76
N GLY A 37 0.57 9.79 -2.89
CA GLY A 37 1.46 9.01 -2.02
C GLY A 37 1.33 9.31 -0.52
N LYS A 38 1.15 10.58 -0.14
CA LYS A 38 0.91 10.97 1.28
C LYS A 38 -0.43 10.43 1.78
N GLN A 39 -1.48 10.55 0.96
CA GLN A 39 -2.83 10.07 1.26
C GLN A 39 -2.87 8.54 1.35
N ALA A 40 -2.22 7.83 0.42
CA ALA A 40 -2.12 6.37 0.42
C ALA A 40 -1.40 5.85 1.67
N ALA A 41 -0.32 6.51 2.10
CA ALA A 41 0.38 6.15 3.34
C ALA A 41 -0.51 6.37 4.58
N TRP A 42 -1.25 7.48 4.63
CA TRP A 42 -2.19 7.75 5.72
C TRP A 42 -3.35 6.73 5.72
N ALA A 43 -3.95 6.45 4.57
CA ALA A 43 -5.05 5.50 4.41
C ALA A 43 -4.63 4.10 4.88
N ASN A 44 -3.44 3.65 4.48
CA ASN A 44 -2.88 2.37 4.92
C ASN A 44 -2.70 2.29 6.45
N LYS A 45 -2.29 3.40 7.07
CA LYS A 45 -2.14 3.48 8.54
C LYS A 45 -3.50 3.50 9.25
N LYS A 46 -4.49 4.20 8.67
CA LYS A 46 -5.83 4.36 9.24
C LYS A 46 -6.66 3.08 9.13
N TYR A 47 -6.59 2.41 7.98
CA TYR A 47 -7.38 1.22 7.64
C TYR A 47 -6.56 -0.08 7.72
N HIS A 48 -5.57 -0.16 8.61
CA HIS A 48 -4.65 -1.30 8.67
C HIS A 48 -5.37 -2.67 8.82
N GLY A 49 -6.54 -2.71 9.47
CA GLY A 49 -7.35 -3.93 9.62
C GLY A 49 -8.42 -4.13 8.53
N HIS A 50 -8.72 -3.12 7.73
CA HIS A 50 -9.64 -3.22 6.61
C HIS A 50 -8.83 -3.38 5.33
N CYS A 51 -8.75 -4.59 4.79
CA CYS A 51 -8.01 -4.89 3.55
C CYS A 51 -8.58 -4.22 2.28
N VAL A 52 -9.62 -3.39 2.42
CA VAL A 52 -10.26 -2.65 1.33
C VAL A 52 -10.52 -1.23 1.82
N LEU A 53 -10.01 -0.24 1.09
CA LEU A 53 -10.32 1.15 1.40
C LEU A 53 -11.80 1.43 1.07
N PRO A 54 -12.56 2.09 1.94
CA PRO A 54 -13.94 2.44 1.63
C PRO A 54 -13.99 3.44 0.47
N ASP A 55 -15.02 3.37 -0.37
CA ASP A 55 -15.21 4.30 -1.49
C ASP A 55 -15.40 5.76 -1.04
N SER A 56 -15.74 5.98 0.24
CA SER A 56 -15.84 7.31 0.85
C SER A 56 -14.48 7.97 1.11
N ILE A 57 -13.37 7.25 1.01
CA ILE A 57 -12.06 7.73 1.48
C ILE A 57 -11.58 8.98 0.74
N LEU A 58 -11.93 9.11 -0.54
CA LEU A 58 -11.62 10.31 -1.32
C LEU A 58 -12.33 11.55 -0.77
N LYS A 59 -13.60 11.40 -0.35
CA LYS A 59 -14.36 12.51 0.25
C LYS A 59 -13.78 12.90 1.60
N GLU A 60 -13.38 11.92 2.40
CA GLU A 60 -12.73 12.18 3.70
C GLU A 60 -11.40 12.93 3.52
N LEU A 61 -10.62 12.59 2.49
CA LEU A 61 -9.31 13.19 2.24
C LEU A 61 -9.35 14.52 1.48
N GLN A 62 -10.38 14.78 0.68
CA GLN A 62 -10.62 16.09 0.06
C GLN A 62 -11.04 17.16 1.09
N VAL A 63 -11.73 16.75 2.15
CA VAL A 63 -12.10 17.65 3.25
C VAL A 63 -10.86 18.15 4.00
N ASP A 64 -9.82 17.32 4.12
CA ASP A 64 -8.55 17.68 4.76
C ASP A 64 -7.73 18.68 3.92
N GLU A 65 -7.73 18.57 2.59
CA GLU A 65 -7.00 19.51 1.71
C GLU A 65 -7.62 20.92 1.71
N ASN A 66 -8.94 21.03 1.86
CA ASN A 66 -9.67 22.32 1.91
C ASN A 66 -9.64 23.00 3.30
N GLN A 67 -9.10 22.37 4.33
CA GLN A 67 -8.88 23.01 5.64
C GLN A 67 -7.51 23.71 5.75
N ILE A 68 -6.67 23.60 4.72
CA ILE A 68 -5.33 24.20 4.66
C ILE A 68 -5.31 25.47 3.79
N ALA A 69 -6.46 25.89 3.24
CA ALA A 69 -6.62 27.12 2.46
C ALA A 69 -7.07 28.31 3.32
#